data_AF-M0JQQ4-F1
#
_entry.id   AF-M0JQQ4-F1
#
_cell.length_a   1.000
_cell.length_b   1.000
_cell.length_c   1.000
_cell.angle_alpha   90.00
_cell.angle_beta   90.00
_cell.angle_gamma   90.00
#
_symmetry.space_group_name_H-M   'P 1'
#
loop_
_entity.id
_entity.type
_entity.pdbx_description
1 polymer ?
#
loop_
_entity_poly.entity_id
_entity_poly.type
_entity_poly.pdbx_seq_one_letter_code
_entity_poly.pdbx_strand_id
1 'polypeptide(L)' 'MYLGIDVHKRYAQVAVMDEAGEIVEEVRVENANLDDLAQRYAGAEAAIEATSNYYHIHDTLSEHLDVTAVVNRQT' A
#
# COMPACT_ATOMS: atom_id res chain seq x y z
N MET A 1 3.61 -12.34 1.85
CA MET A 1 3.04 -11.22 2.63
C MET A 1 2.18 -10.39 1.68
N TYR A 2 1.07 -9.86 2.17
CA TYR A 2 0.12 -9.05 1.40
C TYR A 2 -0.12 -7.72 2.09
N LEU A 3 -0.25 -6.63 1.33
CA LEU A 3 -0.53 -5.29 1.85
C LEU A 3 -1.84 -4.75 1.26
N GLY A 4 -2.70 -4.23 2.12
CA GLY A 4 -3.80 -3.35 1.73
C GLY A 4 -3.46 -1.91 2.06
N ILE A 5 -3.45 -1.02 1.06
CA ILE A 5 -3.02 0.37 1.20
C ILE A 5 -4.14 1.31 0.76
N ASP A 6 -4.68 2.08 1.71
CA ASP A 6 -5.64 3.14 1.47
C ASP A 6 -4.95 4.51 1.57
N VAL A 7 -4.86 5.21 0.44
CA VAL A 7 -4.11 6.46 0.31
C VAL A 7 -5.00 7.68 0.50
N HIS A 8 -4.67 8.49 1.50
CA HIS A 8 -5.24 9.81 1.73
C HIS A 8 -4.24 10.93 1.37
N LYS A 9 -4.68 12.19 1.51
CA LYS A 9 -3.91 13.39 1.11
C LYS A 9 -2.51 13.52 1.75
N ARG A 10 -2.29 12.98 2.94
CA ARG A 10 -1.04 13.13 3.70
C ARG A 10 -0.52 11.82 4.31
N TYR A 11 -1.41 10.84 4.46
CA TYR A 11 -1.12 9.59 5.12
C TYR A 11 -1.74 8.45 4.32
N ALA A 12 -1.19 7.26 4.47
CA ALA A 12 -1.81 6.02 4.06
C ALA A 12 -2.15 5.18 5.30
N GLN A 13 -3.27 4.48 5.23
CA GLN A 13 -3.56 3.39 6.15
C GLN A 13 -3.10 2.09 5.49
N VAL A 14 -2.28 1.31 6.21
CA VAL A 14 -1.72 0.05 5.71
C VAL A 14 -2.10 -1.07 6.65
N ALA A 15 -2.61 -2.16 6.08
CA ALA A 15 -2.74 -3.44 6.75
C ALA A 15 -1.79 -4.44 6.08
N VAL A 16 -0.98 -5.11 6.89
CA VAL A 16 -0.05 -6.17 6.44
C VAL A 16 -0.60 -7.51 6.91
N MET A 17 -0.67 -8.44 5.98
CA MET A 17 -1.24 -9.77 6.19
C MET A 17 -0.22 -10.83 5.81
N ASP A 18 -0.17 -11.90 6.61
CA ASP A 18 0.64 -13.07 6.29
C ASP A 18 -0.03 -13.99 5.25
N GLU A 19 0.63 -15.10 4.94
CA GLU A 19 0.12 -16.08 3.97
C GLU A 19 -1.08 -16.88 4.48
N ALA A 20 -1.29 -16.92 5.79
CA ALA A 20 -2.46 -17.55 6.40
C ALA A 20 -3.70 -16.63 6.38
N GLY A 21 -3.53 -15.36 6.03
CA GLY A 21 -4.59 -14.37 6.04
C GLY A 21 -4.72 -13.62 7.37
N GLU A 22 -3.74 -13.73 8.26
CA GLU A 22 -3.76 -13.06 9.56
C GLU A 22 -3.09 -11.69 9.48
N ILE A 23 -3.71 -10.69 10.10
CA ILE A 23 -3.16 -9.33 10.16
C ILE A 23 -1.99 -9.32 11.15
N VAL A 24 -0.80 -8.95 10.65
CA VAL A 24 0.44 -8.91 11.43
C VAL A 24 0.89 -7.49 11.75
N GLU A 25 0.45 -6.49 10.99
CA GLU A 25 0.69 -5.07 11.27
C GLU A 25 -0.48 -4.22 10.73
N GLU A 26 -0.93 -3.25 11.52
CA GLU A 26 -1.78 -2.16 11.06
C GLU A 26 -1.10 -0.84 11.41
N VAL A 27 -0.85 -0.01 10.41
CA VAL A 27 -0.06 1.20 10.60
C VAL A 27 -0.58 2.34 9.75
N ARG A 28 -0.58 3.53 10.34
CA ARG A 28 -0.79 4.79 9.63
C ARG A 28 0.57 5.41 9.32
N VAL A 29 0.85 5.63 8.06
CA VAL A 29 2.17 6.09 7.58
C VAL A 29 2.01 7.41 6.84
N GLU A 30 2.91 8.35 7.05
CA GLU A 30 2.99 9.54 6.21
C GLU A 30 3.37 9.16 4.79
N ASN A 31 2.75 9.77 3.78
CA ASN A 31 3.02 9.40 2.38
C ASN A 31 4.51 9.51 2.02
N ALA A 32 5.26 10.42 2.67
CA ALA A 32 6.69 10.58 2.49
C ALA A 32 7.54 9.38 2.98
N ASN A 33 6.98 8.52 3.85
CA ASN A 33 7.66 7.38 4.46
C ASN A 33 7.16 6.04 3.90
N LEU A 34 6.38 6.06 2.81
CA LEU A 34 5.88 4.84 2.18
C LEU A 34 6.99 4.02 1.52
N ASP A 35 8.07 4.67 1.08
CA ASP A 35 9.28 4.01 0.59
C ASP A 35 9.91 3.11 1.66
N ASP A 36 10.14 3.66 2.86
CA ASP A 36 10.67 2.90 3.99
C ASP A 36 9.79 1.69 4.33
N LEU A 37 8.45 1.86 4.29
CA LEU A 37 7.52 0.76 4.52
C LEU A 37 7.60 -0.29 3.41
N ALA A 38 7.68 0.13 2.15
CA ALA A 38 7.78 -0.77 1.00
C ALA A 38 9.07 -1.60 1.05
N GLN A 39 10.19 -0.99 1.44
CA GLN A 39 11.47 -1.70 1.64
C GLN A 39 11.40 -2.76 2.74
N ARG A 40 10.69 -2.49 3.86
CA ARG A 40 10.48 -3.50 4.92
C ARG A 40 9.77 -4.75 4.43
N TYR A 41 8.90 -4.61 3.43
CA TYR A 41 8.10 -5.68 2.87
C TYR A 41 8.47 -5.99 1.41
N ALA A 42 9.71 -5.73 1.00
CA ALA A 42 10.15 -5.93 -0.38
C ALA A 42 9.83 -7.36 -0.87
N GLY A 43 9.25 -7.44 -2.07
CA GLY A 43 8.77 -8.67 -2.68
C GLY A 43 7.35 -9.09 -2.26
N ALA A 44 6.66 -8.33 -1.42
CA ALA A 44 5.25 -8.56 -1.09
C ALA A 44 4.31 -8.05 -2.19
N GLU A 45 3.11 -8.62 -2.24
CA GLU A 45 2.01 -8.15 -3.09
C GLU A 45 1.23 -7.05 -2.37
N ALA A 46 0.83 -6.02 -3.09
CA ALA A 46 0.10 -4.89 -2.52
C ALA A 46 -1.11 -4.50 -3.37
N ALA A 47 -2.24 -4.28 -2.72
CA ALA A 47 -3.42 -3.65 -3.31
C ALA A 47 -3.48 -2.19 -2.84
N ILE A 48 -3.48 -1.24 -3.77
CA ILE A 48 -3.60 0.20 -3.49
C ILE A 48 -4.95 0.74 -3.95
N GLU A 49 -5.69 1.42 -3.07
CA GLU A 49 -6.89 2.16 -3.47
C GLU A 49 -6.48 3.42 -4.24
N ALA A 50 -6.78 3.43 -5.54
CA ALA A 50 -6.41 4.51 -6.44
C ALA A 50 -7.36 5.72 -6.29
N THR A 51 -6.94 6.72 -5.51
CA THR A 51 -7.58 8.06 -5.45
C THR A 51 -6.82 9.08 -6.30
N SER A 52 -7.26 10.35 -6.37
CA SER A 52 -6.79 11.36 -7.33
C SER A 52 -5.27 11.66 -7.35
N ASN A 53 -4.49 11.17 -6.38
CA ASN A 53 -3.05 11.44 -6.25
C ASN A 53 -2.19 10.17 -6.18
N TYR A 54 -2.72 9.01 -6.63
CA TYR A 54 -2.06 7.72 -6.41
C TYR A 54 -0.83 7.47 -7.30
N TYR A 55 -0.69 8.13 -8.46
CA TYR A 55 0.35 7.78 -9.44
C TYR A 55 1.78 7.85 -8.88
N HIS A 56 2.14 8.93 -8.19
CA HIS A 56 3.49 9.05 -7.61
C HIS A 56 3.73 8.01 -6.50
N ILE A 57 2.70 7.74 -5.69
CA ILE A 57 2.78 6.75 -4.60
C ILE A 57 2.88 5.33 -5.18
N HIS A 58 2.15 5.05 -6.25
CA HIS A 58 2.23 3.78 -6.97
C HIS A 58 3.65 3.54 -7.48
N ASP A 59 4.27 4.54 -8.12
CA ASP A 59 5.64 4.41 -8.62
C ASP A 59 6.62 4.08 -7.48
N THR A 60 6.56 4.83 -6.37
CA THR A 60 7.39 4.57 -5.18
C THR A 60 7.19 3.16 -4.62
N LEU A 61 5.94 2.71 -4.45
CA LEU A 61 5.67 1.38 -3.92
C LEU A 61 6.12 0.27 -4.89
N SER A 62 6.01 0.50 -6.20
CA SER A 62 6.36 -0.48 -7.24
C SER A 62 7.87 -0.73 -7.36
N GLU A 63 8.72 0.10 -6.76
CA GLU A 63 10.16 -0.17 -6.68
C GLU A 63 10.47 -1.39 -5.81
N HIS A 64 9.57 -1.74 -4.89
CA HIS A 64 9.79 -2.79 -3.89
C HIS A 64 8.66 -3.83 -3.80
N LEU A 65 7.45 -3.49 -4.21
CA LEU A 65 6.24 -4.32 -4.09
C LEU A 65 5.66 -4.67 -5.46
N ASP A 66 4.93 -5.78 -5.53
CA ASP A 66 4.06 -6.08 -6.68
C ASP A 66 2.70 -5.40 -6.47
N VAL A 67 2.54 -4.21 -7.05
CA VAL A 67 1.41 -3.32 -6.78
C VAL A 67 0.30 -3.49 -7.81
N THR A 68 -0.91 -3.78 -7.33
CA THR A 68 -2.15 -3.74 -8.12
C THR A 68 -3.00 -2.55 -7.68
N ALA A 69 -3.33 -1.67 -8.63
CA ALA A 69 -4.25 -0.56 -8.40
C ALA A 69 -5.71 -1.04 -8.40
N VAL A 70 -6.43 -0.75 -7.31
CA VAL A 70 -7.86 -1.04 -7.16
C VAL A 70 -8.64 0.24 -7.40
N VAL A 71 -9.41 0.29 -8.49
CA VAL A 71 -10.26 1.43 -8.82
C VAL A 71 -11.64 1.22 -8.20
N ASN A 72 -11.99 2.08 -7.26
CA ASN A 72 -13.33 2.09 -6.66
C ASN A 72 -14.36 2.58 -7.71
N ARG A 73 -14.98 1.64 -8.43
CA ARG A 73 -16.15 1.94 -9.27
C ARG A 73 -17.36 2.08 -8.36
N GLN A 74 -17.56 3.27 -7.80
CA GLN A 74 -18.86 3.62 -7.22
C GLN A 74 -19.87 3.79 -8.37
N THR A 75 -20.65 2.74 -8.65
CA THR A 75 -21.84 2.78 -9.53
C THR A 75 -23.09 3.13 -8.74
#